data_AF-A0A415VVM9-F1
#
_entry.id   AF-A0A415VVM9-F1
#
_cell.length_a   1.000
_cell.length_b   1.000
_cell.length_c   1.000
_cell.angle_alpha   90.00
_cell.angle_beta   90.00
_cell.angle_gamma   90.00
#
_symmetry.space_group_name_H-M   'P 1'
#
loop_
_entity.id
_entity.type
_entity.pdbx_description
1 polymer ?
#
loop_
_entity_poly.entity_id
_entity_poly.type
_entity_poly.pdbx_seq_one_letter_code
_entity_poly.pdbx_strand_id
1 'polypeptide(L)'
;IEESQRYLRLEHEDKESYVSYFTVNAIVGELDFPSSEIFYFQQQQFTFPVDTSMNVEIVENRKALTTVRNKKKELKDLDNHAYQAGSETSSNVVDALDSVDELETDLDQTKESMYKLSYVIRVSAPDLDELKRRCDEVKDFYDDLNVKLVRPAGDMLGLHSEFLPASKRYINDYVQYVKSDFLAGLGFGATQQLGETTGIYMGYSVDTGRNVYLQPSLASQGVKGTVTNALASAFVGSLGGGKSFCNNLLVYYSVL
;
A
#
# COMPACT_ATOMS: atom_id res chain seq x y z
N ILE A 1 -9.00 -13.00 -23.14
CA ILE A 1 -9.46 -12.34 -21.89
C ILE A 1 -10.97 -12.32 -21.95
N GLU A 2 -11.63 -12.94 -20.98
CA GLU A 2 -13.09 -12.91 -20.83
C GLU A 2 -13.45 -12.13 -19.57
N GLU A 3 -14.38 -11.20 -19.67
CA GLU A 3 -14.84 -10.39 -18.54
C GLU A 3 -16.11 -10.98 -17.92
N SER A 4 -16.08 -11.16 -16.61
CA SER A 4 -17.24 -11.42 -15.77
C SER A 4 -17.48 -10.22 -14.86
N GLN A 5 -18.65 -10.17 -14.22
CA GLN A 5 -19.02 -9.03 -13.35
C GLN A 5 -17.96 -8.68 -12.30
N ARG A 6 -17.26 -9.66 -11.74
CA ARG A 6 -16.36 -9.48 -10.58
C ARG A 6 -14.95 -10.03 -10.77
N TYR A 7 -14.60 -10.46 -11.98
CA TYR A 7 -13.27 -11.00 -12.29
C TYR A 7 -13.05 -11.04 -13.81
N LEU A 8 -11.79 -11.16 -14.22
CA LEU A 8 -11.37 -11.53 -15.57
C LEU A 8 -10.85 -12.96 -15.57
N ARG A 9 -11.21 -13.73 -16.59
CA ARG A 9 -10.54 -14.98 -16.93
C ARG A 9 -9.47 -14.68 -17.98
N LEU A 10 -8.23 -14.97 -17.62
CA LEU A 10 -7.07 -14.84 -18.50
C LEU A 10 -6.66 -16.24 -18.95
N GLU A 11 -6.86 -16.49 -20.23
CA GLU A 11 -6.38 -17.69 -20.92
C GLU A 11 -4.95 -17.43 -21.43
N HIS A 12 -4.01 -18.26 -21.00
CA HIS A 12 -2.63 -18.31 -21.48
C HIS A 12 -2.45 -19.60 -22.29
N GLU A 13 -1.33 -19.73 -23.02
CA GLU A 13 -1.09 -20.91 -23.89
C GLU A 13 -1.25 -22.26 -23.15
N ASP A 14 -0.76 -22.35 -21.90
CA ASP A 14 -0.73 -23.61 -21.14
C ASP A 14 -1.63 -23.61 -19.89
N LYS A 15 -2.25 -22.48 -19.54
CA LYS A 15 -2.96 -22.33 -18.27
C LYS A 15 -4.01 -21.24 -18.29
N GLU A 16 -4.98 -21.37 -17.39
CA GLU A 16 -5.92 -20.33 -17.09
C GLU A 16 -5.59 -19.67 -15.75
N SER A 17 -5.97 -18.41 -15.61
CA SER A 17 -5.88 -17.70 -14.34
C SER A 17 -7.05 -16.74 -14.20
N TYR A 18 -7.49 -16.54 -12.97
CA TYR A 18 -8.59 -15.66 -12.64
C TYR A 18 -8.03 -14.47 -11.88
N VAL A 19 -8.47 -13.28 -12.27
CA VAL A 19 -7.95 -12.03 -11.72
C VAL A 19 -9.10 -11.13 -11.33
N SER A 20 -9.01 -10.50 -10.17
CA SER A 20 -9.95 -9.47 -9.76
C SER A 20 -9.21 -8.19 -9.42
N TYR A 21 -9.92 -7.08 -9.63
CA TYR A 21 -9.44 -5.75 -9.32
C TYR A 21 -10.26 -5.12 -8.21
N PHE A 22 -9.59 -4.41 -7.33
CA PHE A 22 -10.19 -3.53 -6.33
C PHE A 22 -9.70 -2.11 -6.55
N THR A 23 -10.52 -1.16 -6.12
CA THR A 23 -10.18 0.24 -6.06
C THR A 23 -10.57 0.82 -4.71
N VAL A 24 -9.91 1.89 -4.30
CA VAL A 24 -10.18 2.55 -3.03
C VAL A 24 -11.46 3.38 -3.15
N ASN A 25 -12.48 3.03 -2.37
CA ASN A 25 -13.72 3.78 -2.30
C ASN A 25 -13.61 4.96 -1.34
N ALA A 26 -13.04 4.72 -0.16
CA ALA A 26 -12.84 5.73 0.87
C ALA A 26 -11.65 5.37 1.74
N ILE A 27 -10.98 6.39 2.26
CA ILE A 27 -9.97 6.27 3.30
C ILE A 27 -10.60 6.88 4.55
N VAL A 28 -10.73 6.10 5.61
CA VAL A 28 -11.42 6.50 6.85
C VAL A 28 -10.36 6.86 7.89
N GLY A 29 -10.37 8.11 8.37
CA GLY A 29 -9.39 8.59 9.34
C GLY A 29 -8.02 8.90 8.73
N GLU A 30 -7.06 9.21 9.60
CA GLU A 30 -5.68 9.50 9.22
C GLU A 30 -4.82 8.22 9.29
N LEU A 31 -4.00 8.00 8.26
CA LEU A 31 -2.97 6.96 8.27
C LEU A 31 -1.74 7.53 8.98
N ASP A 32 -1.69 7.31 10.29
CA ASP A 32 -0.58 7.77 11.13
C ASP A 32 0.73 7.08 10.73
N PHE A 33 1.79 7.88 10.57
CA PHE A 33 3.15 7.39 10.41
C PHE A 33 3.94 7.59 11.71
N PRO A 34 4.62 6.56 12.25
CA PRO A 34 4.74 5.19 11.73
C PRO A 34 3.50 4.32 12.02
N SER A 35 3.40 3.14 11.38
CA SER A 35 2.38 2.08 11.54
C SER A 35 1.33 1.98 10.43
N SER A 36 1.43 2.83 9.40
CA SER A 36 0.52 2.85 8.26
C SER A 36 1.17 2.45 6.94
N GLU A 37 2.35 1.83 6.98
CA GLU A 37 3.11 1.42 5.81
C GLU A 37 2.45 0.24 5.08
N ILE A 38 1.37 0.53 4.35
CA ILE A 38 0.52 -0.46 3.65
C ILE A 38 1.37 -1.44 2.84
N PHE A 39 2.35 -0.95 2.06
CA PHE A 39 3.18 -1.84 1.23
C PHE A 39 4.13 -2.72 2.02
N TYR A 40 4.53 -2.31 3.21
CA TYR A 40 5.35 -3.11 4.11
C TYR A 40 4.54 -4.25 4.72
N PHE A 41 3.34 -3.94 5.24
CA PHE A 41 2.47 -4.94 5.85
C PHE A 41 1.81 -5.88 4.83
N GLN A 42 1.49 -5.37 3.63
CA GLN A 42 0.99 -6.19 2.52
C GLN A 42 1.98 -7.32 2.17
N GLN A 43 3.28 -7.02 2.18
CA GLN A 43 4.32 -8.03 1.94
C GLN A 43 4.45 -9.07 3.05
N GLN A 44 4.04 -8.73 4.28
CA GLN A 44 4.09 -9.62 5.44
C GLN A 44 2.85 -10.52 5.52
N GLN A 45 1.67 -9.96 5.23
CA GLN A 45 0.40 -10.63 5.48
C GLN A 45 0.07 -11.71 4.43
N PHE A 46 0.36 -11.45 3.15
CA PHE A 46 -0.09 -12.34 2.08
C PHE A 46 0.95 -13.39 1.69
N THR A 47 0.49 -14.63 1.57
CA THR A 47 1.27 -15.77 1.05
C THR A 47 1.20 -15.90 -0.48
N PHE A 48 0.55 -14.96 -1.13
CA PHE A 48 0.31 -14.91 -2.58
C PHE A 48 0.61 -13.50 -3.11
N PRO A 49 0.91 -13.36 -4.42
CA PRO A 49 1.19 -12.06 -4.99
C PRO A 49 -0.06 -11.18 -5.03
N VAL A 50 0.10 -9.93 -4.58
CA VAL A 50 -0.86 -8.84 -4.71
C VAL A 50 -0.15 -7.69 -5.41
N ASP A 51 -0.67 -7.25 -6.56
CA ASP A 51 -0.06 -6.17 -7.32
C ASP A 51 -0.86 -4.88 -7.16
N THR A 52 -0.16 -3.75 -7.15
CA THR A 52 -0.78 -2.43 -7.01
C THR A 52 -0.37 -1.55 -8.19
N SER A 53 -1.36 -0.91 -8.83
CA SER A 53 -1.15 0.17 -9.79
C SER A 53 -1.61 1.49 -9.18
N MET A 54 -0.77 2.52 -9.31
CA MET A 54 -1.08 3.86 -8.82
C MET A 54 -0.86 4.89 -9.91
N ASN A 55 -1.88 5.70 -10.15
CA ASN A 55 -1.79 6.87 -11.01
C ASN A 55 -1.96 8.12 -10.14
N VAL A 56 -0.89 8.91 -10.04
CA VAL A 56 -0.82 10.12 -9.21
C VAL A 56 -0.70 11.35 -10.11
N GLU A 57 -1.65 12.28 -9.98
CA GLU A 57 -1.64 13.57 -10.67
C GLU A 57 -1.56 14.70 -9.63
N ILE A 58 -0.62 15.62 -9.82
CA ILE A 58 -0.44 16.78 -8.95
C ILE A 58 -1.54 17.80 -9.23
N VAL A 59 -2.22 18.23 -8.17
CA VAL A 59 -3.19 19.33 -8.20
C VAL A 59 -2.61 20.51 -7.43
N GLU A 60 -2.20 21.53 -8.17
CA GLU A 60 -1.72 22.79 -7.60
C GLU A 60 -2.70 23.35 -6.56
N ASN A 61 -2.16 23.93 -5.49
CA ASN A 61 -2.91 24.45 -4.35
C ASN A 61 -4.14 25.30 -4.75
N ARG A 62 -4.00 26.22 -5.72
CA ARG A 62 -5.11 27.08 -6.18
C ARG A 62 -6.28 26.27 -6.74
N LYS A 63 -6.01 25.22 -7.51
CA LYS A 63 -7.03 24.32 -8.08
C LYS A 63 -7.59 23.38 -7.00
N ALA A 64 -6.74 22.92 -6.10
CA ALA A 64 -7.13 22.12 -4.94
C ALA A 64 -8.15 22.87 -4.07
N LEU A 65 -7.84 24.10 -3.65
CA LEU A 65 -8.76 24.97 -2.89
C LEU A 65 -10.09 25.19 -3.60
N THR A 66 -10.07 25.41 -4.92
CA THR A 66 -11.30 25.58 -5.70
C THR A 66 -12.17 24.31 -5.66
N THR A 67 -11.53 23.13 -5.75
CA THR A 67 -12.21 21.82 -5.71
C THR A 67 -12.82 21.55 -4.34
N VAL A 68 -12.05 21.77 -3.27
CA VAL A 68 -12.50 21.61 -1.87
C VAL A 68 -13.66 22.56 -1.57
N ARG A 69 -13.55 23.84 -1.96
CA ARG A 69 -14.63 24.84 -1.79
C ARG A 69 -15.89 24.48 -2.56
N ASN A 70 -15.77 23.89 -3.74
CA ASN A 70 -16.95 23.42 -4.49
C ASN A 70 -17.59 22.20 -3.81
N LYS A 71 -16.79 21.25 -3.32
CA LYS A 71 -17.30 20.10 -2.58
C LYS A 71 -18.01 20.51 -1.28
N LYS A 72 -17.45 21.49 -0.56
CA LYS A 72 -18.07 22.11 0.61
C LYS A 72 -19.44 22.69 0.31
N LYS A 73 -19.60 23.37 -0.84
CA LYS A 73 -20.89 23.91 -1.28
C LYS A 73 -21.89 22.81 -1.57
N GLU A 74 -21.49 21.77 -2.31
CA GLU A 74 -22.35 20.61 -2.60
C GLU A 74 -22.86 19.94 -1.31
N LEU A 75 -21.97 19.74 -0.33
CA LEU A 75 -22.34 19.14 0.96
C LEU A 75 -23.28 20.04 1.78
N LYS A 76 -23.05 21.36 1.78
CA LYS A 76 -23.96 22.33 2.41
C LYS A 76 -25.33 22.36 1.75
N ASP A 77 -25.37 22.24 0.43
CA ASP A 77 -26.64 22.19 -0.31
C ASP A 77 -27.41 20.91 0.05
N LEU A 78 -26.73 19.76 0.17
CA LEU A 78 -27.32 18.51 0.63
C LEU A 78 -27.88 18.61 2.06
N ASP A 79 -27.13 19.21 2.99
CA ASP A 79 -27.56 19.46 4.37
C ASP A 79 -28.80 20.37 4.42
N ASN A 80 -28.77 21.47 3.66
CA ASN A 80 -29.92 22.38 3.54
C ASN A 80 -31.17 21.68 2.97
N HIS A 81 -30.99 20.79 1.98
CA HIS A 81 -32.09 20.01 1.41
C HIS A 81 -32.68 19.01 2.40
N ALA A 82 -31.84 18.31 3.20
CA ALA A 82 -32.31 17.42 4.25
C ALA A 82 -33.13 18.19 5.30
N TYR A 83 -32.61 19.34 5.75
CA TYR A 83 -33.29 20.22 6.69
C TYR A 83 -34.64 20.72 6.15
N GLN A 84 -34.71 21.17 4.89
CA GLN A 84 -35.95 21.62 4.26
C GLN A 84 -36.97 20.49 4.06
N ALA A 85 -36.52 19.25 3.85
CA ALA A 85 -37.38 18.09 3.74
C ALA A 85 -37.90 17.56 5.09
N GLY A 86 -37.47 18.16 6.22
CA GLY A 86 -37.79 17.68 7.56
C GLY A 86 -37.14 16.34 7.90
N SER A 87 -36.09 15.96 7.17
CA SER A 87 -35.29 14.77 7.42
C SER A 87 -34.05 15.16 8.23
N GLU A 88 -33.60 14.29 9.12
CA GLU A 88 -32.30 14.48 9.75
C GLU A 88 -31.18 14.35 8.70
N THR A 89 -30.20 15.25 8.77
CA THR A 89 -28.96 15.13 8.00
C THR A 89 -28.24 13.86 8.45
N SER A 90 -27.88 12.99 7.50
CA SER A 90 -27.12 11.79 7.83
C SER A 90 -25.78 12.16 8.46
N SER A 91 -25.32 11.44 9.49
CA SER A 91 -24.04 11.73 10.16
C SER A 91 -22.88 11.82 9.17
N ASN A 92 -22.89 10.96 8.13
CA ASN A 92 -21.90 10.96 7.05
C ASN A 92 -21.74 12.32 6.33
N VAL A 93 -22.80 13.13 6.22
CA VAL A 93 -22.74 14.45 5.58
C VAL A 93 -22.10 15.48 6.52
N VAL A 94 -22.37 15.37 7.83
CA VAL A 94 -21.77 16.23 8.86
C VAL A 94 -20.27 15.95 8.97
N ASP A 95 -19.88 14.68 9.10
CA ASP A 95 -18.48 14.26 9.18
C ASP A 95 -17.70 14.67 7.92
N ALA A 96 -18.34 14.59 6.75
CA ALA A 96 -17.74 15.02 5.49
C ALA A 96 -17.58 16.55 5.41
N LEU A 97 -18.50 17.33 5.99
CA LEU A 97 -18.36 18.80 6.06
C LEU A 97 -17.17 19.20 6.94
N ASP A 98 -17.03 18.57 8.11
CA ASP A 98 -15.91 18.83 9.01
C ASP A 98 -14.57 18.49 8.36
N SER A 99 -14.48 17.31 7.72
CA SER A 99 -13.29 16.87 6.99
C SER A 99 -12.90 17.84 5.86
N VAL A 100 -13.89 18.37 5.13
CA VAL A 100 -13.66 19.33 4.04
C VAL A 100 -13.21 20.69 4.59
N ASP A 101 -13.70 21.10 5.75
CA ASP A 101 -13.32 22.35 6.42
C ASP A 101 -11.88 22.29 6.95
N GLU A 102 -11.48 21.17 7.52
CA GLU A 102 -10.09 20.91 7.91
C GLU A 102 -9.16 20.92 6.70
N LEU A 103 -9.52 20.20 5.63
CA LEU A 103 -8.75 20.20 4.38
C LEU A 103 -8.62 21.59 3.75
N GLU A 104 -9.67 22.41 3.77
CA GLU A 104 -9.61 23.80 3.29
C GLU A 104 -8.62 24.63 4.12
N THR A 105 -8.72 24.52 5.44
CA THR A 105 -7.88 25.27 6.39
C THR A 105 -6.40 24.92 6.22
N ASP A 106 -6.09 23.63 6.10
CA ASP A 106 -4.73 23.15 5.91
C ASP A 106 -4.14 23.64 4.59
N LEU A 107 -4.91 23.54 3.50
CA LEU A 107 -4.44 24.00 2.19
C LEU A 107 -4.20 25.52 2.15
N ASP A 108 -5.01 26.31 2.84
CA ASP A 108 -4.81 27.76 2.94
C ASP A 108 -3.57 28.10 3.80
N GLN A 109 -3.26 27.30 4.83
CA GLN A 109 -2.11 27.50 5.71
C GLN A 109 -0.78 27.03 5.10
N THR A 110 -0.71 25.78 4.65
CA THR A 110 0.54 25.14 4.18
C THR A 110 0.89 25.55 2.76
N LYS A 111 -0.12 25.96 1.96
CA LYS A 111 0.00 26.23 0.51
C LYS A 111 0.48 25.02 -0.30
N GLU A 112 0.33 23.82 0.25
CA GLU A 112 0.74 22.58 -0.40
C GLU A 112 -0.20 22.18 -1.54
N SER A 113 0.32 21.34 -2.43
CA SER A 113 -0.48 20.74 -3.50
C SER A 113 -1.18 19.49 -2.99
N MET A 114 -2.37 19.21 -3.52
CA MET A 114 -3.03 17.92 -3.36
C MET A 114 -2.64 16.97 -4.49
N TYR A 115 -2.96 15.70 -4.31
CA TYR A 115 -2.73 14.67 -5.31
C TYR A 115 -4.03 13.94 -5.61
N LYS A 116 -4.35 13.82 -6.90
CA LYS A 116 -5.40 12.91 -7.37
C LYS A 116 -4.80 11.54 -7.54
N LEU A 117 -5.27 10.61 -6.73
CA LEU A 117 -4.83 9.24 -6.70
C LEU A 117 -5.90 8.31 -7.29
N SER A 118 -5.53 7.55 -8.32
CA SER A 118 -6.18 6.25 -8.60
C SER A 118 -5.29 5.17 -8.01
N TYR A 119 -5.87 4.36 -7.13
CA TYR A 119 -5.20 3.23 -6.49
C TYR A 119 -5.99 1.98 -6.86
N VAL A 120 -5.35 1.07 -7.60
CA VAL A 120 -5.95 -0.19 -8.05
C VAL A 120 -5.13 -1.37 -7.55
N ILE A 121 -5.79 -2.36 -6.97
CA ILE A 121 -5.18 -3.58 -6.44
C ILE A 121 -5.64 -4.75 -7.29
N ARG A 122 -4.70 -5.59 -7.70
CA ARG A 122 -4.93 -6.80 -8.46
C ARG A 122 -4.66 -8.02 -7.59
N VAL A 123 -5.64 -8.92 -7.55
CA VAL A 123 -5.54 -10.23 -6.92
C VAL A 123 -5.69 -11.29 -7.99
N SER A 124 -4.78 -12.25 -8.03
CA SER A 124 -4.81 -13.36 -8.99
C SER A 124 -4.85 -14.71 -8.29
N ALA A 125 -5.47 -15.70 -8.94
CA ALA A 125 -5.56 -17.07 -8.46
C ALA A 125 -5.71 -18.07 -9.62
N PRO A 126 -5.37 -19.35 -9.41
CA PRO A 126 -5.53 -20.40 -10.43
C PRO A 126 -6.99 -20.80 -10.68
N ASP A 127 -7.87 -20.63 -9.68
CA ASP A 127 -9.29 -20.98 -9.76
C ASP A 127 -10.15 -19.94 -9.02
N LEU A 128 -11.48 -20.05 -9.19
CA LEU A 128 -12.45 -19.08 -8.66
C LEU A 128 -12.61 -19.14 -7.14
N ASP A 129 -12.49 -20.32 -6.55
CA ASP A 129 -12.65 -20.51 -5.10
C ASP A 129 -11.47 -19.88 -4.36
N GLU A 130 -10.27 -20.13 -4.85
CA GLU A 130 -9.05 -19.50 -4.35
C GLU A 130 -9.04 -18.00 -4.63
N LEU A 131 -9.54 -17.54 -5.79
CA LEU A 131 -9.68 -16.10 -6.06
C LEU A 131 -10.56 -15.45 -4.99
N LYS A 132 -11.72 -16.05 -4.71
CA LYS A 132 -12.66 -15.51 -3.71
C LYS A 132 -12.00 -15.42 -2.33
N ARG A 133 -11.34 -16.48 -1.89
CA ARG A 133 -10.61 -16.51 -0.60
C ARG A 133 -9.56 -15.41 -0.51
N ARG A 134 -8.66 -15.31 -1.51
CA ARG A 134 -7.61 -14.27 -1.55
C ARG A 134 -8.18 -12.86 -1.55
N CYS A 135 -9.32 -12.68 -2.22
CA CYS A 135 -9.98 -11.41 -2.31
C CYS A 135 -10.63 -10.96 -1.00
N ASP A 136 -11.22 -11.90 -0.26
CA ASP A 136 -11.75 -11.63 1.07
C ASP A 136 -10.60 -11.27 2.03
N GLU A 137 -9.49 -12.03 2.00
CA GLU A 137 -8.27 -11.71 2.78
C GLU A 137 -7.69 -10.33 2.46
N VAL A 138 -7.62 -9.96 1.18
CA VAL A 138 -7.16 -8.62 0.76
C VAL A 138 -8.11 -7.54 1.25
N LYS A 139 -9.42 -7.77 1.16
CA LYS A 139 -10.40 -6.78 1.62
C LYS A 139 -10.29 -6.56 3.12
N ASP A 140 -10.21 -7.62 3.91
CA ASP A 140 -10.13 -7.54 5.37
C ASP A 140 -8.86 -6.81 5.82
N PHE A 141 -7.71 -7.12 5.20
CA PHE A 141 -6.43 -6.43 5.48
C PHE A 141 -6.51 -4.91 5.26
N TYR A 142 -7.08 -4.45 4.14
CA TYR A 142 -7.19 -3.02 3.89
C TYR A 142 -8.25 -2.37 4.78
N ASP A 143 -9.32 -3.09 5.11
CA ASP A 143 -10.35 -2.63 6.03
C ASP A 143 -9.80 -2.39 7.44
N ASP A 144 -8.86 -3.22 7.92
CA ASP A 144 -8.14 -3.06 9.19
C ASP A 144 -7.22 -1.82 9.20
N LEU A 145 -6.70 -1.42 8.02
CA LEU A 145 -5.94 -0.19 7.81
C LEU A 145 -6.82 1.02 7.50
N ASN A 146 -8.13 0.90 7.74
CA ASN A 146 -9.15 1.90 7.46
C ASN A 146 -9.26 2.35 5.99
N VAL A 147 -8.78 1.53 5.05
CA VAL A 147 -8.91 1.76 3.61
C VAL A 147 -10.02 0.89 3.07
N LYS A 148 -11.16 1.49 2.74
CA LYS A 148 -12.32 0.74 2.23
C LYS A 148 -12.17 0.44 0.76
N LEU A 149 -11.98 -0.84 0.45
CA LEU A 149 -11.92 -1.33 -0.92
C LEU A 149 -13.30 -1.67 -1.47
N VAL A 150 -13.49 -1.34 -2.74
CA VAL A 150 -14.64 -1.78 -3.53
C VAL A 150 -14.17 -2.54 -4.76
N ARG A 151 -15.02 -3.47 -5.19
CA ARG A 151 -14.88 -4.20 -6.44
C ARG A 151 -15.95 -3.73 -7.41
N PRO A 152 -15.63 -2.82 -8.35
CA PRO A 152 -16.59 -2.32 -9.33
C PRO A 152 -17.09 -3.46 -10.22
N ALA A 153 -18.40 -3.55 -10.42
CA ALA A 153 -18.99 -4.62 -11.20
C ALA A 153 -19.00 -4.26 -12.69
N GLY A 154 -18.28 -5.02 -13.52
CA GLY A 154 -18.26 -4.83 -14.98
C GLY A 154 -17.21 -3.85 -15.51
N ASP A 155 -16.34 -3.30 -14.65
CA ASP A 155 -15.24 -2.42 -15.06
C ASP A 155 -13.86 -3.11 -14.92
N MET A 156 -13.83 -4.43 -14.84
CA MET A 156 -12.61 -5.20 -14.57
C MET A 156 -11.59 -5.02 -15.68
N LEU A 157 -12.04 -4.93 -16.93
CA LEU A 157 -11.18 -4.74 -18.09
C LEU A 157 -10.59 -3.32 -18.12
N GLY A 158 -11.36 -2.32 -17.69
CA GLY A 158 -10.87 -0.96 -17.50
C GLY A 158 -9.78 -0.91 -16.43
N LEU A 159 -10.03 -1.50 -15.26
CA LEU A 159 -9.04 -1.58 -14.18
C LEU A 159 -7.80 -2.39 -14.58
N HIS A 160 -7.95 -3.47 -15.35
CA HIS A 160 -6.82 -4.24 -15.89
C HIS A 160 -5.93 -3.36 -16.78
N SER A 161 -6.52 -2.49 -17.59
CA SER A 161 -5.76 -1.61 -18.48
C SER A 161 -4.95 -0.55 -17.72
N GLU A 162 -5.30 -0.19 -16.49
CA GLU A 162 -4.50 0.71 -15.63
C GLU A 162 -3.18 0.07 -15.15
N PHE A 163 -3.02 -1.25 -15.29
CA PHE A 163 -1.75 -1.94 -15.01
C PHE A 163 -0.78 -1.91 -16.19
N LEU A 164 -1.21 -1.43 -17.36
CA LEU A 164 -0.30 -1.24 -18.48
C LEU A 164 0.56 0.01 -18.23
N PRO A 165 1.89 -0.07 -18.40
CA PRO A 165 2.76 1.09 -18.24
C PRO A 165 2.33 2.25 -19.15
N ALA A 166 2.35 3.48 -18.62
CA ALA A 166 1.91 4.70 -19.29
C ALA A 166 0.42 4.73 -19.69
N SER A 167 -0.38 3.78 -19.20
CA SER A 167 -1.83 3.80 -19.36
C SER A 167 -2.45 4.99 -18.64
N LYS A 168 -3.59 5.44 -19.19
CA LYS A 168 -4.39 6.49 -18.57
C LYS A 168 -5.32 5.87 -17.55
N ARG A 169 -5.81 6.70 -16.63
CA ARG A 169 -6.94 6.33 -15.77
C ARG A 169 -8.19 6.16 -16.62
N TYR A 170 -8.93 5.07 -16.40
CA TYR A 170 -10.18 4.79 -17.13
C TYR A 170 -11.41 5.09 -16.29
N ILE A 171 -11.31 4.93 -14.97
CA ILE A 171 -12.42 5.15 -14.05
C ILE A 171 -12.13 6.35 -13.17
N ASN A 172 -12.98 7.37 -13.25
CA ASN A 172 -12.82 8.61 -12.46
C ASN A 172 -13.63 8.59 -11.15
N ASP A 173 -14.55 7.65 -10.99
CA ASP A 173 -15.49 7.61 -9.87
C ASP A 173 -14.80 7.26 -8.54
N TYR A 174 -13.62 6.64 -8.59
CA TYR A 174 -12.86 6.18 -7.42
C TYR A 174 -11.59 7.00 -7.17
N VAL A 175 -11.53 8.22 -7.70
CA VAL A 175 -10.38 9.11 -7.52
C VAL A 175 -10.39 9.67 -6.12
N GLN A 176 -9.30 9.42 -5.40
CA GLN A 176 -9.08 9.94 -4.06
C GLN A 176 -8.24 11.22 -4.15
N TYR A 177 -8.62 12.24 -3.38
CA TYR A 177 -7.81 13.43 -3.18
C TYR A 177 -7.03 13.26 -1.88
N VAL A 178 -5.71 13.20 -1.97
CA VAL A 178 -4.84 12.93 -0.82
C VAL A 178 -3.74 13.99 -0.70
N LYS A 179 -3.24 14.17 0.52
CA LYS A 179 -2.06 14.99 0.82
C LYS A 179 -0.77 14.24 0.45
N SER A 180 0.36 14.95 0.46
CA SER A 180 1.69 14.34 0.30
C SER A 180 1.97 13.28 1.36
N ASP A 181 1.53 13.53 2.58
CA ASP A 181 1.85 12.69 3.75
C ASP A 181 1.24 11.30 3.61
N PHE A 182 0.03 11.19 3.06
CA PHE A 182 -0.58 9.90 2.73
C PHE A 182 0.30 9.12 1.74
N LEU A 183 0.73 9.76 0.64
CA LEU A 183 1.57 9.08 -0.37
C LEU A 183 2.92 8.66 0.22
N ALA A 184 3.53 9.51 1.04
CA ALA A 184 4.79 9.18 1.73
C ALA A 184 4.60 8.05 2.74
N GLY A 185 3.46 8.01 3.44
CA GLY A 185 3.11 7.03 4.46
C GLY A 185 2.80 5.63 3.92
N LEU A 186 2.57 5.46 2.61
CA LEU A 186 2.30 4.13 2.01
C LEU A 186 3.46 3.13 2.16
N GLY A 187 4.67 3.60 2.50
CA GLY A 187 5.84 2.76 2.67
C GLY A 187 6.49 2.37 1.34
N PHE A 188 6.52 3.27 0.36
CA PHE A 188 7.22 3.02 -0.90
C PHE A 188 8.69 2.66 -0.65
N GLY A 189 9.13 1.53 -1.19
CA GLY A 189 10.49 1.04 -1.00
C GLY A 189 10.78 0.50 0.40
N ALA A 190 9.80 0.50 1.31
CA ALA A 190 9.91 -0.21 2.57
C ALA A 190 10.10 -1.70 2.27
N THR A 191 11.13 -2.27 2.86
CA THR A 191 11.53 -3.64 2.61
C THR A 191 11.71 -4.38 3.92
N GLN A 192 11.29 -5.64 3.91
CA GLN A 192 11.59 -6.62 4.95
C GLN A 192 12.94 -7.34 4.68
N GLN A 193 13.71 -6.88 3.70
CA GLN A 193 15.00 -7.48 3.38
C GLN A 193 15.98 -7.24 4.54
N LEU A 194 16.26 -8.31 5.26
CA LEU A 194 17.24 -8.34 6.33
C LEU A 194 18.45 -9.16 5.88
N GLY A 195 19.63 -8.56 5.97
CA GLY A 195 20.88 -9.17 5.54
C GLY A 195 21.11 -9.13 4.03
N GLU A 196 22.15 -9.86 3.62
CA GLU A 196 22.60 -9.96 2.24
C GLU A 196 21.76 -10.96 1.43
N THR A 197 21.82 -10.87 0.09
CA THR A 197 21.12 -11.82 -0.80
C THR A 197 21.78 -13.18 -0.89
N THR A 198 23.08 -13.26 -0.58
CA THR A 198 23.90 -14.48 -0.63
C THR A 198 24.97 -14.40 0.46
N GLY A 199 25.60 -15.52 0.81
CA GLY A 199 26.71 -15.55 1.78
C GLY A 199 26.48 -16.58 2.87
N ILE A 200 27.03 -16.31 4.06
CA ILE A 200 26.90 -17.17 5.23
C ILE A 200 25.46 -17.11 5.71
N TYR A 201 24.78 -18.25 5.73
CA TYR A 201 23.43 -18.35 6.25
C TYR A 201 23.42 -18.15 7.77
N MET A 202 22.68 -17.14 8.24
CA MET A 202 22.57 -16.78 9.66
C MET A 202 21.28 -17.26 10.30
N GLY A 203 20.23 -17.47 9.51
CA GLY A 203 18.90 -17.86 9.99
C GLY A 203 17.81 -17.40 9.02
N TYR A 204 16.59 -17.30 9.51
CA TYR A 204 15.45 -16.78 8.75
C TYR A 204 14.60 -15.86 9.63
N SER A 205 13.94 -14.89 9.01
CA SER A 205 12.93 -14.06 9.68
C SER A 205 11.69 -14.92 9.93
N VAL A 206 11.21 -14.95 11.18
CA VAL A 206 10.01 -15.72 11.56
C VAL A 206 8.77 -15.15 10.89
N ASP A 207 8.69 -13.82 10.77
CA ASP A 207 7.54 -13.12 10.21
C ASP A 207 7.41 -13.31 8.69
N THR A 208 8.54 -13.39 7.98
CA THR A 208 8.54 -13.44 6.50
C THR A 208 8.99 -14.77 5.91
N GLY A 209 9.54 -15.67 6.73
CA GLY A 209 10.19 -16.89 6.29
C GLY A 209 11.45 -16.68 5.44
N ARG A 210 11.90 -15.44 5.25
CA ARG A 210 13.04 -15.11 4.38
C ARG A 210 14.35 -15.46 5.07
N ASN A 211 15.22 -16.15 4.34
CA ASN A 211 16.58 -16.45 4.77
C ASN A 211 17.40 -15.15 4.90
N VAL A 212 18.21 -15.09 5.95
CA VAL A 212 19.12 -13.99 6.26
C VAL A 212 20.54 -14.49 6.02
N TYR A 213 21.25 -13.82 5.11
CA TYR A 213 22.64 -14.10 4.82
C TYR A 213 23.54 -12.94 5.28
N LEU A 214 24.81 -13.25 5.48
CA LEU A 214 25.82 -12.26 5.82
C LEU A 214 27.08 -12.48 4.96
N GLN A 215 27.67 -11.38 4.47
CA GLN A 215 28.96 -11.40 3.80
C GLN A 215 29.97 -10.53 4.58
N PRO A 216 30.68 -11.11 5.56
CA PRO A 216 31.63 -10.35 6.37
C PRO A 216 32.70 -9.62 5.55
N SER A 217 33.14 -10.21 4.45
CA SER A 217 34.15 -9.61 3.56
C SER A 217 33.66 -8.33 2.89
N LEU A 218 32.36 -8.21 2.60
CA LEU A 218 31.80 -7.09 1.83
C LEU A 218 31.97 -5.75 2.58
N ALA A 219 31.88 -5.78 3.90
CA ALA A 219 32.12 -4.63 4.77
C ALA A 219 33.55 -4.08 4.69
N SER A 220 34.53 -4.89 4.28
CA SER A 220 35.95 -4.48 4.15
C SER A 220 36.35 -4.03 2.74
N GLN A 221 35.47 -4.21 1.74
CA GLN A 221 35.78 -3.96 0.33
C GLN A 221 35.55 -2.50 -0.09
N GLY A 222 35.13 -1.62 0.81
CA GLY A 222 34.91 -0.21 0.51
C GLY A 222 33.85 0.01 -0.56
N VAL A 223 32.75 -0.75 -0.48
CA VAL A 223 31.64 -0.67 -1.44
C VAL A 223 31.10 0.76 -1.48
N LYS A 224 30.86 1.28 -2.68
CA LYS A 224 30.40 2.65 -2.89
C LYS A 224 29.11 2.91 -2.11
N GLY A 225 29.15 3.87 -1.18
CA GLY A 225 28.01 4.23 -0.32
C GLY A 225 28.10 3.71 1.12
N THR A 226 29.14 2.95 1.49
CA THR A 226 29.36 2.54 2.88
C THR A 226 29.86 3.71 3.74
N VAL A 227 29.29 3.84 4.94
CA VAL A 227 29.71 4.86 5.93
C VAL A 227 30.92 4.38 6.74
N THR A 228 31.09 3.05 6.86
CA THR A 228 32.17 2.43 7.62
C THR A 228 32.76 1.23 6.88
N ASN A 229 34.07 1.05 7.05
CA ASN A 229 34.81 -0.13 6.59
C ASN A 229 35.33 -0.97 7.78
N ALA A 230 34.85 -0.68 9.00
CA ALA A 230 35.28 -1.35 10.21
C ALA A 230 34.59 -2.72 10.32
N LEU A 231 35.39 -3.78 10.31
CA LEU A 231 34.96 -5.15 10.61
C LEU A 231 34.81 -5.33 12.13
N ALA A 232 33.76 -4.77 12.72
CA ALA A 232 33.41 -5.00 14.11
C ALA A 232 32.04 -5.69 14.19
N SER A 233 31.97 -6.78 14.96
CA SER A 233 30.72 -7.46 15.28
C SER A 233 30.56 -7.56 16.79
N ALA A 234 29.33 -7.39 17.27
CA ALA A 234 28.99 -7.52 18.68
C ALA A 234 27.85 -8.52 18.83
N PHE A 235 28.05 -9.54 19.67
CA PHE A 235 27.04 -10.56 19.98
C PHE A 235 26.57 -10.36 21.42
N VAL A 236 25.33 -9.91 21.60
CA VAL A 236 24.76 -9.52 22.90
C VAL A 236 23.50 -10.35 23.20
N GLY A 237 23.22 -10.60 24.48
CA GLY A 237 22.15 -11.51 24.92
C GLY A 237 22.46 -12.25 26.23
N SER A 238 21.50 -12.98 26.80
CA SER A 238 21.60 -13.68 28.08
C SER A 238 22.42 -14.99 28.03
N LEU A 239 22.81 -15.54 29.19
CA LEU A 239 23.48 -16.83 29.28
C LEU A 239 22.60 -17.94 28.68
N GLY A 240 23.17 -18.78 27.82
CA GLY A 240 22.43 -19.83 27.10
C GLY A 240 21.73 -19.35 25.81
N GLY A 241 21.67 -18.05 25.53
CA GLY A 241 21.01 -17.50 24.32
C GLY A 241 21.78 -17.69 23.00
N GLY A 242 22.68 -18.67 22.91
CA GLY A 242 23.35 -19.03 21.64
C GLY A 242 24.43 -18.08 21.13
N LYS A 243 24.79 -17.00 21.84
CA LYS A 243 25.80 -16.01 21.39
C LYS A 243 27.14 -16.62 20.97
N SER A 244 27.75 -17.43 21.84
CA SER A 244 29.05 -18.06 21.58
C SER A 244 28.97 -19.04 20.41
N PHE A 245 27.85 -19.75 20.29
CA PHE A 245 27.60 -20.64 19.16
C PHE A 245 27.50 -19.85 17.84
N CYS A 246 26.72 -18.76 17.81
CA CYS A 246 26.56 -17.90 16.65
C CYS A 246 27.90 -17.30 16.19
N ASN A 247 28.71 -16.78 17.11
CA ASN A 247 30.04 -16.27 16.78
C ASN A 247 30.96 -17.38 16.22
N ASN A 248 30.98 -18.55 16.85
CA ASN A 248 31.81 -19.67 16.38
C ASN A 248 31.38 -20.14 14.98
N LEU A 249 30.07 -20.19 14.72
CA LEU A 249 29.52 -20.57 13.42
C LEU A 249 29.93 -19.58 12.32
N LEU A 250 29.83 -18.27 12.62
CA LEU A 250 30.23 -17.21 11.71
C LEU A 250 31.73 -17.27 11.41
N VAL A 251 32.58 -17.43 12.42
CA VAL A 251 34.03 -17.57 12.25
C VAL A 251 34.36 -18.81 11.43
N TYR A 252 33.73 -19.95 11.73
CA TYR A 252 33.96 -21.20 11.00
C TYR A 252 33.64 -21.06 9.50
N TYR A 253 32.48 -20.49 9.16
CA TYR A 253 32.09 -20.29 7.77
C TYR A 253 32.84 -19.16 7.05
N SER A 254 33.42 -18.21 7.79
CA SER A 254 34.19 -17.11 7.19
C SER A 254 35.59 -17.52 6.74
N VAL A 255 36.10 -18.66 7.21
CA VAL A 255 37.47 -19.15 6.91
C VAL A 255 37.48 -20.26 5.84
N LEU A 256 36.30 -20.81 5.51
CA LEU A 256 36.09 -21.74 4.39
C LEU A 256 35.93 -20.98 3.07
#